data_AF-A0A6A7GDS2-F1
#
_entry.id   AF-A0A6A7GDS2-F1
#
_cell.length_a   1.000
_cell.length_b   1.000
_cell.length_c   1.000
_cell.angle_alpha   90.00
_cell.angle_beta   90.00
_cell.angle_gamma   90.00
#
_symmetry.space_group_name_H-M   'P 1'
#
loop_
_entity.id
_entity.type
_entity.pdbx_description
1 polymer ?
#
loop_
_entity_poly.entity_id
_entity_poly.type
_entity_poly.pdbx_seq_one_letter_code
_entity_poly.pdbx_strand_id
1 'polypeptide(L)'
;YFIPFCFFIATIFYFIPFCLIVAEFVSLNKTSEAGVYAWVKSSLGGRWAFMSAYTYWFVNLFFFTSLLPKVIAYASYAFLGYEYMFTPLTTAFFSTILFALATYISTNGAKLLGPIISLTSSLMLLLTW
;
A
#
# COMPACT_ATOMS: atom_id res chain seq x y z
N TYR A 1 -18.88 -18.00 10.28
CA TYR A 1 -18.58 -17.80 11.71
C TYR A 1 -17.10 -17.90 12.07
N PHE A 2 -16.30 -18.77 11.42
CA PHE A 2 -14.85 -18.88 11.71
C PHE A 2 -14.02 -17.65 11.26
N ILE A 3 -14.29 -17.14 10.06
CA ILE A 3 -13.59 -15.99 9.47
C ILE A 3 -13.65 -14.72 10.34
N PRO A 4 -14.82 -14.25 10.82
CA PRO A 4 -14.86 -13.06 11.68
C PRO A 4 -14.11 -13.23 13.00
N PHE A 5 -14.12 -14.43 13.59
CA PHE A 5 -13.38 -14.73 14.82
C PHE A 5 -11.86 -14.61 14.63
N CYS A 6 -11.32 -15.08 13.50
CA CYS A 6 -9.91 -14.92 13.16
C CYS A 6 -9.50 -13.45 13.03
N PHE A 7 -10.34 -12.59 12.46
CA PHE A 7 -10.07 -11.15 12.36
C PHE A 7 -10.01 -10.48 13.74
N PHE A 8 -10.92 -10.84 14.65
CA PHE A 8 -10.88 -10.33 16.04
C PHE A 8 -9.59 -10.72 16.76
N ILE A 9 -9.17 -11.98 16.65
CA ILE A 9 -7.91 -12.46 17.24
C ILE A 9 -6.71 -11.74 16.63
N ALA A 10 -6.64 -11.66 15.28
CA ALA A 10 -5.56 -10.96 14.60
C ALA A 10 -5.50 -9.48 15.01
N THR A 11 -6.64 -8.85 15.26
CA THR A 11 -6.68 -7.46 15.70
C THR A 11 -6.04 -7.29 17.07
N ILE A 12 -6.41 -8.15 18.04
CA ILE A 12 -5.94 -8.05 19.43
C ILE A 12 -4.46 -8.40 19.55
N PHE A 13 -4.00 -9.48 18.90
CA PHE A 13 -2.65 -10.01 19.10
C PHE A 13 -1.62 -9.50 18.10
N TYR A 14 -2.05 -9.01 16.94
CA TYR A 14 -1.13 -8.54 15.90
C TYR A 14 -1.32 -7.05 15.61
N PHE A 15 -2.53 -6.60 15.26
CA PHE A 15 -2.74 -5.22 14.81
C PHE A 15 -2.52 -4.18 15.93
N ILE A 16 -3.16 -4.35 17.09
CA ILE A 16 -3.04 -3.40 18.21
C ILE A 16 -1.58 -3.30 18.70
N PRO A 17 -0.87 -4.40 19.01
CA PRO A 17 0.52 -4.31 19.45
C PRO A 17 1.42 -3.69 18.39
N PHE A 18 1.22 -4.03 17.11
CA PHE A 18 1.99 -3.46 16.02
C PHE A 18 1.81 -1.93 15.92
N CYS A 19 0.58 -1.44 16.00
CA CYS A 19 0.29 0.01 15.98
C CYS A 19 0.96 0.74 17.14
N LEU A 20 0.95 0.17 18.35
CA LEU A 20 1.59 0.77 19.52
C LEU A 20 3.10 0.86 19.36
N ILE A 21 3.74 -0.21 18.87
CA ILE A 21 5.19 -0.24 18.58
C ILE A 21 5.56 0.82 17.55
N VAL A 22 4.81 0.91 16.45
CA VAL A 22 5.06 1.93 15.41
C VAL A 22 4.88 3.34 15.96
N ALA A 23 3.86 3.58 16.79
CA ALA A 23 3.63 4.87 17.42
C ALA A 23 4.81 5.29 18.31
N GLU A 24 5.36 4.36 19.09
CA GLU A 24 6.56 4.61 19.91
C GLU A 24 7.77 4.96 19.03
N PHE A 25 8.03 4.18 17.98
CA PHE A 25 9.14 4.43 17.06
C PHE A 25 9.04 5.76 16.31
N VAL A 26 7.83 6.16 15.89
CA VAL A 26 7.55 7.48 15.30
C VAL A 26 7.84 8.58 16.32
N SER A 27 7.42 8.38 17.58
CA SER A 27 7.63 9.36 18.65
C SER A 27 9.10 9.53 19.05
N LEU A 28 9.92 8.48 18.88
CA LEU A 28 11.37 8.51 19.12
C LEU A 28 12.15 9.15 17.96
N ASN A 29 11.61 9.08 16.74
CA ASN A 29 12.28 9.55 15.51
C ASN A 29 11.57 10.75 14.87
N LYS A 30 11.10 11.72 15.68
CA LYS A 30 10.31 12.89 15.22
C LYS A 30 10.97 13.74 14.15
N THR A 31 12.30 13.77 14.11
CA THR A 31 13.09 14.58 13.16
C THR A 31 13.53 13.80 11.93
N SER A 32 13.24 12.49 11.85
CA SER A 32 13.68 11.63 10.75
C SER A 32 12.53 11.28 9.82
N GLU A 33 12.65 11.67 8.56
CA GLU A 33 11.69 11.33 7.50
C GLU A 33 11.91 9.91 6.91
N ALA A 34 12.96 9.21 7.33
CA ALA A 34 13.33 7.90 6.77
C ALA A 34 12.46 6.73 7.26
N GLY A 35 11.41 7.00 8.06
CA GLY A 35 10.39 6.04 8.47
C GLY A 35 10.97 4.75 9.05
N VAL A 36 10.57 3.60 8.49
CA VAL A 36 10.96 2.26 8.95
C VAL A 36 12.48 2.10 9.06
N TYR A 37 13.25 2.67 8.13
CA TYR A 37 14.71 2.59 8.19
C TYR A 37 15.26 3.28 9.45
N ALA A 38 14.77 4.48 9.79
CA ALA A 38 15.19 5.20 10.99
C ALA A 38 14.80 4.45 12.27
N TRP A 39 13.57 3.91 12.30
CA TRP A 39 13.05 3.16 13.45
C TRP A 39 13.92 1.93 13.75
N VAL A 40 14.22 1.14 12.73
CA VAL A 40 15.06 -0.06 12.89
C VAL A 40 16.52 0.30 13.16
N LYS A 41 17.04 1.37 12.54
CA LYS A 41 18.41 1.84 12.80
C LYS A 41 18.59 2.27 14.26
N SER A 42 17.58 2.92 14.83
CA SER A 42 17.60 3.39 16.23
C SER A 42 17.57 2.25 17.26
N SER A 43 16.94 1.11 16.93
CA SER A 43 16.78 -0.03 17.84
C SER A 43 17.78 -1.17 17.63
N LEU A 44 18.05 -1.53 16.37
CA LEU A 44 18.83 -2.72 16.00
C LEU A 44 20.13 -2.39 15.26
N GLY A 45 20.32 -1.14 14.81
CA GLY A 45 21.52 -0.68 14.12
C GLY A 45 21.45 -0.79 12.59
N GLY A 46 22.52 -0.34 11.92
CA GLY A 46 22.50 -0.08 10.47
C GLY A 46 22.31 -1.29 9.55
N ARG A 47 22.82 -2.47 9.94
CA ARG A 47 22.68 -3.71 9.13
C ARG A 47 21.22 -4.15 9.03
N TRP A 48 20.53 -4.17 10.16
CA TRP A 48 19.12 -4.55 10.23
C TRP A 48 18.22 -3.50 9.58
N ALA A 49 18.57 -2.23 9.73
CA ALA A 49 17.85 -1.14 9.06
C ALA A 49 17.86 -1.28 7.54
N PHE A 50 19.02 -1.62 6.96
CA PHE A 50 19.13 -1.88 5.53
C PHE A 50 18.26 -3.08 5.10
N MET A 51 18.34 -4.19 5.85
CA MET A 51 17.54 -5.38 5.54
C MET A 51 16.04 -5.07 5.59
N SER A 52 15.57 -4.34 6.60
CA SER A 52 14.16 -3.94 6.72
C SER A 52 13.69 -3.00 5.61
N ALA A 53 14.52 -2.02 5.22
CA ALA A 53 14.19 -1.14 4.10
C ALA A 53 14.17 -1.89 2.76
N TYR A 54 15.10 -2.83 2.58
CA TYR A 54 15.14 -3.68 1.39
C TYR A 54 13.92 -4.60 1.31
N THR A 55 13.54 -5.28 2.40
CA THR A 55 12.35 -6.13 2.40
C THR A 55 11.07 -5.34 2.21
N TYR A 56 10.98 -4.13 2.76
CA TYR A 56 9.86 -3.22 2.51
C TYR A 56 9.73 -2.87 1.03
N TRP A 57 10.84 -2.47 0.38
CA TRP A 57 10.86 -2.21 -1.06
C TRP A 57 10.53 -3.46 -1.89
N PHE A 58 11.10 -4.61 -1.53
CA PHE A 58 10.94 -5.87 -2.26
C PHE A 58 9.48 -6.37 -2.22
N VAL A 59 8.83 -6.35 -1.06
CA VAL A 59 7.42 -6.76 -0.93
C VAL A 59 6.51 -5.85 -1.77
N ASN A 60 6.81 -4.55 -1.80
CA ASN A 60 6.02 -3.60 -2.59
C ASN A 60 6.07 -3.91 -4.10
N LEU A 61 7.13 -4.54 -4.61
CA LEU A 61 7.19 -4.99 -6.01
C LEU A 61 6.05 -5.97 -6.34
N PHE A 62 5.82 -6.96 -5.47
CA PHE A 62 4.73 -7.93 -5.63
C PHE A 62 3.36 -7.34 -5.32
N PHE A 63 3.31 -6.38 -4.39
CA PHE A 63 2.08 -5.64 -4.13
C PHE A 63 1.58 -4.98 -5.42
N PHE A 64 2.45 -4.29 -6.16
CA PHE A 64 2.08 -3.68 -7.45
C PHE A 64 1.63 -4.71 -8.48
N THR A 65 2.36 -5.82 -8.66
CA THR A 65 1.95 -6.86 -9.64
C THR A 65 0.58 -7.47 -9.32
N SER A 66 0.19 -7.50 -8.04
CA SER A 66 -1.16 -7.95 -7.63
C SER A 66 -2.23 -6.86 -7.68
N LEU A 67 -1.85 -5.58 -7.53
CA LEU A 67 -2.77 -4.45 -7.44
C LEU A 67 -3.21 -3.98 -8.83
N LEU A 68 -2.29 -3.90 -9.79
CA LEU A 68 -2.59 -3.33 -11.11
C LEU A 68 -3.66 -4.12 -11.89
N PRO A 69 -3.62 -5.47 -11.93
CA PRO A 69 -4.70 -6.25 -12.54
C PRO A 69 -6.06 -6.03 -11.87
N LYS A 70 -6.10 -5.85 -10.54
CA LYS A 70 -7.36 -5.58 -9.82
C LYS A 70 -7.93 -4.23 -10.17
N VAL A 71 -7.08 -3.21 -10.31
CA VAL A 71 -7.51 -1.88 -10.77
C VAL A 71 -8.15 -1.96 -12.16
N ILE A 72 -7.58 -2.75 -13.07
CA ILE A 72 -8.15 -2.96 -14.41
C ILE A 72 -9.50 -3.68 -14.33
N ALA A 73 -9.61 -4.73 -13.50
CA ALA A 73 -10.86 -5.46 -13.31
C ALA A 73 -11.98 -4.55 -12.74
N TYR A 74 -11.65 -3.75 -11.72
CA TYR A 74 -12.60 -2.79 -11.14
C TYR A 74 -12.96 -1.66 -12.10
N ALA A 75 -12.01 -1.17 -12.90
CA ALA A 75 -12.30 -0.19 -13.95
C ALA A 75 -13.24 -0.77 -15.02
N SER A 76 -13.01 -2.02 -15.47
CA SER A 76 -13.91 -2.72 -16.39
C SER A 76 -15.33 -2.78 -15.82
N TYR A 77 -15.45 -3.17 -14.55
CA TYR A 77 -16.73 -3.25 -13.87
C TYR A 77 -17.44 -1.89 -13.82
N ALA A 78 -16.70 -0.81 -13.50
CA ALA A 78 -17.24 0.54 -13.42
C ALA A 78 -17.72 1.11 -14.77
N PHE A 79 -17.04 0.81 -15.88
CA PHE A 79 -17.39 1.36 -17.20
C PHE A 79 -18.34 0.49 -18.01
N LEU A 80 -18.22 -0.84 -17.94
CA LEU A 80 -18.98 -1.78 -18.78
C LEU A 80 -20.15 -2.42 -18.02
N GLY A 81 -20.19 -2.32 -16.68
CA GLY A 81 -21.18 -2.97 -15.84
C GLY A 81 -20.96 -4.47 -15.62
N TYR A 82 -19.90 -5.04 -16.21
CA TYR A 82 -19.47 -6.43 -16.01
C TYR A 82 -17.94 -6.54 -16.02
N GLU A 83 -17.43 -7.60 -15.39
CA GLU A 83 -15.99 -7.88 -15.40
C GLU A 83 -15.59 -8.50 -16.74
N TYR A 84 -14.87 -7.73 -17.56
CA TYR A 84 -14.26 -8.27 -18.77
C TYR A 84 -12.98 -9.00 -18.39
N MET A 85 -13.03 -10.33 -18.47
CA MET A 85 -11.89 -11.22 -18.23
C MET A 85 -10.91 -11.12 -19.40
N PHE A 86 -9.98 -10.16 -19.31
CA PHE A 86 -8.86 -10.04 -20.24
C PHE A 86 -7.97 -11.29 -20.19
N THR A 87 -7.38 -11.66 -21.34
CA THR A 87 -6.35 -12.70 -21.40
C THR A 87 -5.14 -12.27 -20.55
N PRO A 88 -4.42 -13.20 -19.88
CA PRO A 88 -3.29 -12.84 -19.01
C PRO A 88 -2.23 -11.94 -19.68
N LEU A 89 -1.96 -12.16 -20.97
CA LEU A 89 -1.03 -11.33 -21.75
C LEU A 89 -1.53 -9.89 -21.93
N THR A 90 -2.82 -9.71 -22.22
CA THR A 90 -3.41 -8.37 -22.36
C THR A 90 -3.46 -7.63 -21.02
N THR A 91 -3.80 -8.31 -19.93
CA THR A 91 -3.80 -7.72 -18.59
C THR A 91 -2.39 -7.32 -18.16
N ALA A 92 -1.37 -8.13 -18.47
CA ALA A 92 0.02 -7.82 -18.21
C ALA A 92 0.46 -6.57 -18.99
N PHE A 93 0.15 -6.49 -20.28
CA PHE A 93 0.49 -5.33 -21.11
C PHE A 93 -0.14 -4.03 -20.59
N PHE A 94 -1.44 -4.03 -20.30
CA PHE A 94 -2.12 -2.87 -19.72
C PHE A 94 -1.58 -2.51 -18.34
N SER A 95 -1.27 -3.51 -17.51
CA SER A 95 -0.65 -3.29 -16.19
C SER A 95 0.73 -2.64 -16.34
N THR A 96 1.56 -3.07 -17.29
CA THR A 96 2.88 -2.46 -17.52
C THR A 96 2.75 -0.99 -17.95
N ILE A 97 1.83 -0.67 -18.85
CA ILE A 97 1.57 0.72 -19.27
C ILE A 97 1.09 1.56 -18.08
N LEU A 98 0.14 1.05 -17.29
CA LEU A 98 -0.40 1.73 -16.13
C LEU A 98 0.69 1.99 -15.08
N PHE A 99 1.58 1.01 -14.86
CA PHE A 99 2.73 1.17 -13.97
C PHE A 99 3.70 2.25 -14.45
N ALA A 100 3.99 2.29 -15.75
CA ALA A 100 4.87 3.30 -16.34
C ALA A 100 4.27 4.72 -16.21
N LEU A 101 2.97 4.87 -16.46
CA LEU A 101 2.26 6.14 -16.28
C LEU A 101 2.24 6.57 -14.81
N ALA A 102 1.92 5.67 -13.89
CA ALA A 102 1.95 5.95 -12.46
C ALA A 102 3.34 6.39 -11.98
N THR A 103 4.39 5.75 -12.50
CA THR A 103 5.79 6.12 -12.22
C THR A 103 6.10 7.53 -12.76
N TYR A 104 5.71 7.82 -14.00
CA TYR A 104 5.91 9.14 -14.61
C TYR A 104 5.21 10.26 -13.84
N ILE A 105 3.97 10.04 -13.40
CA ILE A 105 3.21 10.99 -12.57
C ILE A 105 3.91 11.17 -11.22
N SER A 106 4.40 10.08 -10.62
CA SER A 106 5.10 10.11 -9.34
C SER A 106 6.40 10.91 -9.40
N THR A 107 7.11 10.90 -10.53
CA THR A 107 8.33 11.71 -10.74
C THR A 107 8.04 13.21 -10.84
N ASN A 108 6.89 13.60 -11.41
CA ASN A 108 6.58 14.99 -11.72
C ASN A 108 5.77 15.73 -10.63
N GLY A 109 5.18 15.04 -9.65
CA GLY A 109 4.20 15.68 -8.78
C GLY A 109 3.90 14.98 -7.46
N ALA A 110 4.89 14.80 -6.58
CA ALA A 110 4.64 14.36 -5.21
C ALA A 110 3.68 15.31 -4.44
N LYS A 111 3.62 16.60 -4.81
CA LYS A 111 2.73 17.59 -4.19
C LYS A 111 1.25 17.41 -4.55
N LEU A 112 0.93 16.75 -5.67
CA LEU A 112 -0.45 16.51 -6.12
C LEU A 112 -1.09 15.27 -5.46
N LEU A 113 -0.28 14.36 -4.90
CA LEU A 113 -0.79 13.13 -4.29
C LEU A 113 -1.62 13.40 -3.03
N GLY A 114 -1.22 14.36 -2.20
CA GLY A 114 -1.90 14.66 -0.93
C GLY A 114 -3.40 14.98 -1.10
N PRO A 115 -3.78 15.98 -1.91
CA PRO A 115 -5.18 16.32 -2.14
C PRO A 115 -5.99 15.18 -2.80
N ILE A 116 -5.41 14.47 -3.76
CA ILE A 116 -6.08 13.35 -4.46
C ILE A 116 -6.37 12.21 -3.49
N ILE A 117 -5.42 11.88 -2.62
CA ILE A 117 -5.60 10.84 -1.59
C ILE A 117 -6.70 11.26 -0.62
N SER A 118 -6.71 12.52 -0.15
CA SER A 118 -7.75 12.99 0.77
C SER A 118 -9.17 12.93 0.18
N LEU A 119 -9.32 13.26 -1.10
CA LEU A 119 -10.60 13.16 -1.81
C LEU A 119 -11.02 11.70 -2.00
N THR A 120 -10.07 10.81 -2.30
CA THR A 120 -10.34 9.38 -2.45
C THR A 120 -10.82 8.78 -1.12
N SER A 121 -10.17 9.13 -0.01
CA SER A 121 -10.55 8.66 1.32
C SER A 121 -11.95 9.13 1.73
N SER A 122 -12.32 10.38 1.44
CA SER A 122 -13.66 10.89 1.75
C SER A 122 -14.75 10.22 0.90
N LEU A 123 -14.49 9.99 -0.39
CA LEU A 123 -15.40 9.24 -1.27
C LEU A 123 -15.59 7.79 -0.81
N MET A 124 -14.51 7.10 -0.40
CA MET A 124 -14.62 5.75 0.16
C MET A 124 -15.50 5.72 1.40
N LEU A 125 -15.32 6.68 2.33
CA LEU A 125 -16.17 6.76 3.52
C LEU A 125 -17.64 6.92 3.14
N LEU A 126 -17.96 7.80 2.19
CA LEU A 126 -19.34 8.01 1.74
C LEU A 126 -19.96 6.77 1.09
N LEU A 127 -19.19 5.98 0.35
CA LEU A 127 -19.67 4.76 -0.30
C LEU A 127 -19.80 3.56 0.66
N THR A 128 -19.15 3.62 1.83
CA THR A 128 -19.23 2.57 2.85
C THR A 128 -20.41 2.71 3.83
N TRP A 129 -21.16 3.82 3.79
CA TRP A 129 -22.37 4.04 4.58
C TRP A 129 -23.64 3.67 3.80
#